data_AF-A0A326GN35-F1
#
_entry.id   AF-A0A326GN35-F1
#
_cell.length_a   1.000
_cell.length_b   1.000
_cell.length_c   1.000
_cell.angle_alpha   90.00
_cell.angle_beta   90.00
_cell.angle_gamma   90.00
#
_symmetry.space_group_name_H-M   'P 1'
#
loop_
_entity.id
_entity.type
_entity.pdbx_description
1 polymer ?
#
loop_
_entity_poly.entity_id
_entity_poly.type
_entity_poly.pdbx_seq_one_letter_code
_entity_poly.pdbx_strand_id
1 'polypeptide(L)' 'MRRPSPRPRNGPAERAAPSVSTGWSYRNCAEARRAGAAPLRRGTPGYGPHMDGDGDGIACEPVRR' A
#
# COMPACT_ATOMS: atom_id res chain seq x y z
N MET A 1 -39.82 26.12 -4.34
CA MET A 1 -38.96 24.93 -4.53
C MET A 1 -37.59 25.20 -3.90
N ARG A 2 -37.37 24.82 -2.63
CA ARG A 2 -36.05 24.89 -1.99
C ARG A 2 -35.51 23.46 -1.92
N ARG A 3 -34.46 23.18 -2.69
CA ARG A 3 -33.76 21.89 -2.72
C ARG A 3 -33.07 21.67 -1.36
N PRO A 4 -33.11 20.46 -0.79
CA PRO A 4 -32.36 20.17 0.44
C PRO A 4 -30.85 20.18 0.15
N SER A 5 -30.07 20.77 1.07
CA SER A 5 -28.60 20.74 1.03
C SER A 5 -28.07 19.31 1.13
N PRO A 6 -27.05 18.91 0.34
CA PRO A 6 -26.40 17.62 0.54
C PRO A 6 -25.61 17.64 1.86
N ARG A 7 -25.84 16.64 2.70
CA ARG A 7 -25.04 16.36 3.90
C ARG A 7 -23.58 16.10 3.48
N PRO A 8 -22.56 16.56 4.23
CA PRO A 8 -21.21 16.12 3.99
C PRO A 8 -21.15 14.62 4.29
N ARG A 9 -20.87 13.83 3.25
CA ARG A 9 -20.51 12.42 3.42
C ARG A 9 -19.14 12.40 4.09
N ASN A 10 -19.11 12.38 5.41
CA ASN A 10 -18.05 11.72 6.15
C ASN A 10 -18.13 10.23 5.80
N GLY A 11 -17.68 9.87 4.60
CA GLY A 11 -17.13 8.54 4.38
C GLY A 11 -15.92 8.39 5.31
N PRO A 12 -15.52 7.17 5.67
CA PRO A 12 -14.23 6.98 6.30
C PRO A 12 -13.16 7.48 5.33
N ALA A 13 -12.81 8.75 5.47
CA ALA A 13 -11.50 9.26 5.18
C ALA A 13 -10.59 8.62 6.22
N GLU A 14 -10.41 7.31 6.08
CA GLU A 14 -9.15 6.65 6.33
C GLU A 14 -8.17 7.19 5.29
N ARG A 15 -7.94 8.51 5.38
CA ARG A 15 -6.68 9.08 4.99
C ARG A 15 -5.74 8.56 6.06
N ALA A 16 -5.38 7.28 5.95
CA ALA A 16 -4.09 6.81 6.37
C ALA A 16 -3.13 7.77 5.68
N ALA A 17 -2.76 8.82 6.41
CA ALA A 17 -1.61 9.63 6.08
C ALA A 17 -0.49 8.65 5.76
N PRO A 18 0.34 8.92 4.73
CA PRO A 18 1.38 8.00 4.37
C PRO A 18 2.25 7.82 5.62
N SER A 19 2.10 6.69 6.31
CA SER A 19 3.12 6.17 7.19
C SER A 19 4.26 5.86 6.24
N VAL A 20 5.06 6.88 5.95
CA VAL A 20 6.38 6.76 5.37
C VAL A 20 7.05 5.82 6.35
N SER A 21 7.00 4.53 6.01
CA SER A 21 7.39 3.46 6.90
C SER A 21 8.90 3.40 6.82
N THR A 22 9.54 4.50 7.26
CA THR A 22 10.98 4.70 7.36
C THR A 22 11.53 3.89 8.55
N GLY A 23 11.04 2.67 8.71
CA GLY A 23 11.42 1.79 9.82
C GLY A 23 12.13 0.55 9.32
N TRP A 24 11.60 -0.11 8.29
CA TRP A 24 12.10 -1.42 7.86
C TRP A 24 11.55 -1.81 6.49
N SER A 25 12.43 -2.33 5.63
CA SER A 25 12.06 -2.98 4.37
C SER A 25 12.64 -4.39 4.32
N TYR A 26 11.97 -5.31 3.63
CA TYR A 26 12.53 -6.64 3.43
C TYR A 26 13.79 -6.56 2.57
N ARG A 27 14.74 -7.47 2.79
CA ARG A 27 15.92 -7.56 1.92
C ARG A 27 15.54 -8.01 0.51
N ASN A 28 14.54 -8.87 0.39
CA ASN A 28 14.06 -9.41 -0.87
C ASN A 28 12.61 -9.90 -0.77
N CYS A 29 12.02 -10.17 -1.93
CA CYS A 29 10.66 -10.69 -2.04
C CYS A 29 10.46 -12.12 -1.55
N ALA A 30 11.51 -12.93 -1.46
CA ALA A 30 11.40 -14.27 -0.90
C ALA A 30 11.12 -14.20 0.61
N GLU A 31 11.79 -13.30 1.34
CA GLU A 31 11.50 -13.05 2.75
C GLU A 31 10.10 -12.47 2.95
N ALA A 32 9.71 -11.47 2.17
CA ALA A 32 8.36 -10.89 2.26
C ALA A 32 7.26 -11.94 2.02
N ARG A 33 7.44 -12.84 1.04
CA ARG A 33 6.51 -13.94 0.76
C ARG A 33 6.51 -14.99 1.86
N ARG A 34 7.68 -15.38 2.38
CA ARG A 34 7.80 -16.33 3.49
C ARG A 34 7.16 -15.80 4.78
N ALA A 35 7.24 -14.49 5.01
CA ALA A 35 6.59 -13.81 6.12
C ALA A 35 5.07 -13.62 5.90
N GLY A 36 4.53 -13.95 4.72
CA GLY A 36 3.13 -13.69 4.38
C GLY A 36 2.80 -12.21 4.23
N ALA A 37 3.81 -11.35 4.05
CA ALA A 37 3.65 -9.90 3.90
C ALA A 37 3.52 -9.44 2.45
N ALA A 38 3.85 -10.30 1.48
CA ALA A 38 3.65 -10.03 0.06
C ALA A 38 2.20 -10.35 -0.37
N PRO A 39 1.60 -9.57 -1.29
CA PRO A 39 2.18 -8.43 -2.02
C PRO A 39 2.31 -7.17 -1.16
N LEU A 40 3.45 -6.48 -1.26
CA LEU A 40 3.76 -5.27 -0.50
C LEU A 40 3.40 -4.03 -1.30
N ARG A 41 2.60 -3.13 -0.74
CA ARG A 41 2.18 -1.91 -1.43
C ARG A 41 3.03 -0.70 -1.03
N ARG A 42 3.24 0.23 -1.95
CA ARG A 42 3.91 1.50 -1.69
C ARG A 42 3.24 2.18 -0.49
N GLY A 43 4.04 2.52 0.52
CA GLY A 43 3.56 3.13 1.77
C GLY A 43 3.20 2.14 2.89
N THR A 44 3.31 0.82 2.66
CA THR A 44 3.23 -0.18 3.73
C THR A 44 4.60 -0.47 4.36
N PRO A 45 4.66 -0.78 5.67
CA PRO A 45 5.88 -1.27 6.31
C PRO A 45 6.40 -2.53 5.61
N GLY A 46 7.71 -2.61 5.39
CA GLY A 46 8.31 -3.70 4.63
C GLY A 46 8.48 -3.40 3.14
N TYR A 47 7.73 -2.45 2.57
CA TYR A 47 7.89 -2.06 1.16
C TYR A 47 9.26 -1.42 0.95
N GLY A 48 10.03 -2.00 0.04
CA GLY A 48 11.27 -1.44 -0.48
C GLY A 48 11.08 -1.15 -1.97
N PRO A 49 11.35 0.07 -2.46
CA PRO A 49 11.23 0.39 -3.88
C PRO A 49 12.18 -0.44 -4.76
N HIS A 50 13.24 -1.03 -4.18
CA HIS A 50 14.13 -1.98 -4.87
C HIS A 50 13.50 -3.36 -5.14
N MET A 51 12.34 -3.65 -4.55
CA MET A 51 11.61 -4.90 -4.73
C MET A 51 10.44 -4.79 -5.72
N ASP A 52 10.18 -3.57 -6.19
CA ASP A 52 9.16 -3.20 -7.17
C ASP A 52 9.87 -3.03 -8.52
N GLY A 53 9.98 -4.14 -9.26
CA GLY A 53 10.82 -4.21 -10.47
C GLY A 53 10.24 -3.46 -11.67
N ASP A 54 8.92 -3.31 -11.71
CA ASP A 54 8.15 -2.62 -12.73
C ASP A 54 7.70 -1.22 -12.30
N GLY A 55 7.77 -0.90 -11.00
CA GLY A 55 7.55 0.44 -10.47
C GLY A 55 6.07 0.80 -10.33
N ASP A 56 5.18 -0.18 -10.37
CA ASP A 56 3.73 0.01 -10.31
C ASP A 56 3.25 0.36 -8.89
N GLY A 57 4.13 0.23 -7.89
CA GLY A 57 3.84 0.45 -6.49
C GLY A 57 3.45 -0.82 -5.73
N ILE A 58 3.59 -2.00 -6.31
CA ILE A 58 3.38 -3.30 -5.68
C ILE A 58 4.67 -4.12 -5.77
N ALA A 59 5.43 -4.13 -4.67
CA ALA A 59 6.58 -5.01 -4.54
C ALA A 59 6.14 -6.47 -4.34
N CYS A 60 6.94 -7.38 -4.88
CA CYS A 60 6.83 -8.82 -4.63
C CYS A 60 5.55 -9.47 -5.14
N GLU A 61 4.96 -8.93 -6.20
CA GLU A 61 3.85 -9.55 -6.91
C GLU A 61 4.19 -11.00 -7.30
N PRO A 62 3.28 -11.96 -7.12
CA PRO A 62 3.44 -13.26 -7.75
C PRO A 62 3.45 -13.03 -9.26
N VAL A 63 4.55 -13.35 -9.93
CA VAL A 63 4.58 -13.35 -11.40
C VAL A 63 3.37 -14.15 -11.87
N ARG A 64 2.41 -13.48 -12.51
CA ARG A 64 1.25 -14.15 -13.08
C ARG A 64 1.84 -15.04 -14.18
N ARG A 65 1.91 -16.34 -13.89
CA ARG A 65 2.45 -17.35 -14.79
C ARG A 65 1.58 -17.49 -16.03
#